data_AF-A0ABD6CUJ6-F1
#
_entry.id   AF-A0ABD6CUJ6-F1
#
_cell.length_a   1.000
_cell.length_b   1.000
_cell.length_c   1.000
_cell.angle_alpha   90.00
_cell.angle_beta   90.00
_cell.angle_gamma   90.00
#
_symmetry.space_group_name_H-M   'P 1'
#
loop_
_entity.id
_entity.type
_entity.pdbx_description
1 polymer ?
#
loop_
_entity_poly.entity_id
_entity_poly.type
_entity_poly.pdbx_seq_one_letter_code
_entity_poly.pdbx_strand_id
1 'polypeptide(L)'
;MTAGQFIEPQSHEADIHFIFAEDGLGPYYALNSVIRKEHDDWKTEGKPKTTMEFLGDTWALAADYDQQPVDPWSHDSYRMESAPLFRIYFGAKDDLYDGKPADQSKKVRGGTMTIRPRWPNMTKDGGTKIRGVPDLGKPYIDVQVQASNIEHSRYPELVRTAMAAFDISHRYFEEPHEMSNINDLARYVRVRRSKSSPLHAADGPIARTHAVLEAGQEGYRKHVEDHTKIPGYFVTTTIDDSRASDIVSGHRLGKEIKHYYPEDPSTFEPGDALYHPKFEVSYDTKRTDETVRWSDLDKAVRELDEAIYNYLDWADLPVRADEETFISDEYFDASSESHRSVKLVDCPLPDVEDEQEHVVMRLWGNTLDSDRDLIDSLVTDGGKPTREELANRTGYSYRTVRR
;
A
#
# COMPACT_ATOMS: atom_id res chain seq x y z
N MET A 1 -6.18 -2.20 25.16
CA MET A 1 -7.27 -1.80 24.25
C MET A 1 -7.89 -0.55 24.81
N THR A 2 -7.87 0.53 24.03
CA THR A 2 -8.41 1.84 24.38
C THR A 2 -9.65 2.07 23.53
N ALA A 3 -10.81 2.24 24.16
CA ALA A 3 -12.05 2.57 23.47
C ALA A 3 -12.22 4.10 23.46
N GLY A 4 -12.56 4.67 22.31
CA GLY A 4 -12.66 6.10 22.17
C GLY A 4 -13.04 6.52 20.75
N GLN A 5 -13.07 7.83 20.55
CA GLN A 5 -13.12 8.42 19.22
C GLN A 5 -11.70 8.59 18.70
N PHE A 6 -11.47 8.25 17.44
CA PHE A 6 -10.20 8.36 16.75
C PHE A 6 -10.45 8.97 15.37
N ILE A 7 -9.48 9.71 14.83
CA ILE A 7 -9.53 10.20 13.44
C ILE A 7 -9.76 9.02 12.49
N GLU A 8 -10.66 9.12 11.52
CA GLU A 8 -10.91 8.04 10.55
C GLU A 8 -9.84 8.04 9.45
N PRO A 9 -8.98 7.02 9.33
CA PRO A 9 -8.06 6.91 8.22
C PRO A 9 -8.81 6.62 6.93
N GLN A 10 -8.39 7.22 5.83
CA GLN A 10 -9.01 7.04 4.53
C GLN A 10 -8.44 5.79 3.83
N SER A 11 -9.30 5.02 3.16
CA SER A 11 -8.88 3.97 2.23
C SER A 11 -8.21 4.61 1.00
N HIS A 12 -6.96 4.24 0.75
CA HIS A 12 -6.21 4.68 -0.43
C HIS A 12 -6.26 3.60 -1.51
N GLU A 13 -5.21 2.82 -1.69
CA GLU A 13 -5.10 1.78 -2.70
C GLU A 13 -5.59 0.42 -2.17
N ALA A 14 -6.05 -0.43 -3.08
CA ALA A 14 -6.22 -1.85 -2.84
C ALA A 14 -6.13 -2.68 -4.14
N ASP A 15 -5.66 -3.91 -3.99
CA ASP A 15 -5.67 -4.96 -5.01
C ASP A 15 -6.32 -6.21 -4.40
N ILE A 16 -7.51 -6.57 -4.88
CA ILE A 16 -8.33 -7.63 -4.28
C ILE A 16 -8.81 -8.59 -5.37
N HIS A 17 -8.64 -9.88 -5.13
CA HIS A 17 -9.17 -10.95 -5.97
C HIS A 17 -10.47 -11.50 -5.40
N PHE A 18 -11.57 -11.31 -6.14
CA PHE A 18 -12.85 -11.95 -5.87
C PHE A 18 -13.03 -13.18 -6.75
N ILE A 19 -13.21 -14.33 -6.12
CA ILE A 19 -13.44 -15.60 -6.79
C ILE A 19 -14.93 -15.90 -6.77
N PHE A 20 -15.55 -16.10 -7.93
CA PHE A 20 -16.96 -16.50 -8.03
C PHE A 20 -17.05 -17.85 -8.74
N ALA A 21 -17.53 -18.86 -8.02
CA ALA A 21 -17.45 -20.26 -8.47
C ALA A 21 -18.82 -20.97 -8.56
N GLU A 22 -19.91 -20.30 -8.19
CA GLU A 22 -21.25 -20.90 -8.18
C GLU A 22 -21.74 -21.20 -9.62
N ASP A 23 -21.68 -20.19 -10.50
CA ASP A 23 -22.13 -20.29 -11.89
C ASP A 23 -21.04 -20.77 -12.88
N GLY A 24 -19.90 -21.24 -12.36
CA GLY A 24 -18.77 -21.67 -13.18
C GLY A 24 -18.28 -20.57 -14.13
N LEU A 25 -18.35 -20.82 -15.44
CA LEU A 25 -17.96 -19.84 -16.47
C LEU A 25 -19.14 -19.09 -17.10
N GLY A 26 -20.37 -19.30 -16.63
CA GLY A 26 -21.55 -18.57 -17.11
C GLY A 26 -21.34 -17.04 -17.22
N PRO A 27 -20.81 -16.36 -16.19
CA PRO A 27 -20.58 -14.92 -16.24
C PRO A 27 -19.50 -14.53 -17.26
N TYR A 28 -18.49 -15.38 -17.45
CA TYR A 28 -17.45 -15.16 -18.45
C TYR A 28 -18.00 -15.23 -19.88
N TYR A 29 -18.90 -16.17 -20.17
CA TYR A 29 -19.58 -16.21 -21.47
C TYR A 29 -20.50 -15.02 -21.70
N ALA A 30 -21.14 -14.49 -20.65
CA ALA A 30 -21.93 -13.26 -20.72
C ALA A 30 -21.04 -12.04 -21.04
N LEU A 31 -19.90 -11.90 -20.37
CA LEU A 31 -18.90 -10.89 -20.72
C LEU A 31 -18.43 -11.02 -22.17
N ASN A 32 -18.16 -12.25 -22.63
CA ASN A 32 -17.73 -12.48 -23.99
C ASN A 32 -18.82 -12.18 -25.04
N SER A 33 -20.11 -12.38 -24.75
CA SER A 33 -21.17 -11.98 -25.68
C SER A 33 -21.27 -10.47 -25.80
N VAL A 34 -21.23 -9.75 -24.68
CA VAL A 34 -21.35 -8.28 -24.68
C VAL A 34 -20.07 -7.64 -25.23
N ILE A 35 -18.91 -7.88 -24.62
CA ILE A 35 -17.68 -7.14 -24.92
C ILE A 35 -17.10 -7.54 -26.28
N ARG A 36 -17.16 -8.82 -26.66
CA ARG A 36 -16.60 -9.30 -27.93
C ARG A 36 -17.63 -9.46 -29.02
N LYS A 37 -18.75 -10.16 -28.82
CA LYS A 37 -19.64 -10.44 -29.96
C LYS A 37 -20.44 -9.21 -30.40
N GLU A 38 -20.88 -8.40 -29.46
CA GLU A 38 -21.66 -7.20 -29.75
C GLU A 38 -20.76 -6.00 -30.08
N HIS A 39 -19.49 -6.03 -29.67
CA HIS A 39 -18.57 -4.89 -29.80
C HIS A 39 -17.15 -5.23 -30.35
N ASP A 40 -16.94 -6.36 -31.04
CA ASP A 40 -15.61 -6.75 -31.61
C ASP A 40 -15.09 -5.77 -32.67
N ASP A 41 -15.93 -4.83 -33.12
CA ASP A 41 -15.62 -3.79 -34.10
C ASP A 41 -15.02 -2.54 -33.44
N TRP A 42 -14.32 -2.68 -32.31
CA TRP A 42 -13.61 -1.61 -31.59
C TRP A 42 -12.73 -0.72 -32.47
N LYS A 43 -12.18 -1.26 -33.58
CA LYS A 43 -11.37 -0.51 -34.55
C LYS A 43 -12.17 0.55 -35.31
N THR A 44 -13.48 0.41 -35.41
CA THR A 44 -14.39 1.32 -36.12
C THR A 44 -15.32 2.09 -35.19
N GLU A 45 -15.79 1.47 -34.09
CA GLU A 45 -16.80 2.07 -33.20
C GLU A 45 -16.25 2.51 -31.83
N GLY A 46 -15.01 2.15 -31.52
CA GLY A 46 -14.39 2.40 -30.23
C GLY A 46 -14.79 1.37 -29.15
N LYS A 47 -14.11 1.43 -28.01
CA LYS A 47 -14.37 0.52 -26.88
C LYS A 47 -15.78 0.73 -26.30
N PRO A 48 -16.47 -0.32 -25.81
CA PRO A 48 -17.75 -0.18 -25.11
C PRO A 48 -17.61 0.72 -23.90
N LYS A 49 -18.53 1.69 -23.76
CA LYS A 49 -18.53 2.67 -22.69
C LYS A 49 -19.93 2.83 -22.16
N THR A 50 -20.04 3.04 -20.86
CA THR A 50 -21.30 3.30 -20.18
C THR A 50 -21.04 4.09 -18.90
N THR A 51 -22.08 4.34 -18.12
CA THR A 51 -21.99 4.95 -16.80
C THR A 51 -22.75 4.13 -15.78
N MET A 52 -22.37 4.26 -14.52
CA MET A 52 -23.13 3.71 -13.39
C MET A 52 -23.27 4.75 -12.29
N GLU A 53 -24.28 4.60 -11.45
CA GLU A 53 -24.39 5.35 -10.19
C GLU A 53 -23.86 4.49 -9.06
N PHE A 54 -22.88 5.00 -8.31
CA PHE A 54 -22.25 4.27 -7.22
C PHE A 54 -21.74 5.23 -6.15
N LEU A 55 -22.04 4.94 -4.87
CA LEU A 55 -21.71 5.81 -3.73
C LEU A 55 -22.19 7.26 -3.87
N GLY A 56 -23.32 7.47 -4.55
CA GLY A 56 -23.92 8.80 -4.75
C GLY A 56 -23.33 9.62 -5.89
N ASP A 57 -22.32 9.09 -6.59
CA ASP A 57 -21.66 9.73 -7.72
C ASP A 57 -21.97 8.97 -9.03
N THR A 58 -21.89 9.67 -10.16
CA THR A 58 -21.84 9.05 -11.48
C THR A 58 -20.41 8.59 -11.79
N TRP A 59 -20.25 7.37 -12.30
CA TRP A 59 -18.95 6.80 -12.67
C TRP A 59 -18.90 6.52 -14.17
N ALA A 60 -17.76 6.84 -14.79
CA ALA A 60 -17.48 6.46 -16.18
C ALA A 60 -16.94 5.03 -16.22
N LEU A 61 -17.44 4.22 -17.15
CA LEU A 61 -16.96 2.86 -17.41
C LEU A 61 -16.47 2.71 -18.85
N ALA A 62 -15.42 1.92 -19.05
CA ALA A 62 -14.97 1.47 -20.36
C ALA A 62 -14.52 0.01 -20.30
N ALA A 63 -15.02 -0.82 -21.21
CA ALA A 63 -14.65 -2.23 -21.30
C ALA A 63 -13.54 -2.46 -22.34
N ASP A 64 -12.71 -3.47 -22.11
CA ASP A 64 -11.63 -3.88 -23.00
C ASP A 64 -11.34 -5.38 -22.83
N TYR A 65 -10.52 -5.95 -23.70
CA TYR A 65 -10.04 -7.31 -23.54
C TYR A 65 -8.64 -7.48 -24.11
N ASP A 66 -7.87 -8.37 -23.51
CA ASP A 66 -6.54 -8.75 -24.01
C ASP A 66 -6.47 -10.27 -24.22
N GLN A 67 -5.85 -10.67 -25.32
CA GLN A 67 -5.51 -12.07 -25.52
C GLN A 67 -4.47 -12.51 -24.49
N GLN A 68 -4.70 -13.69 -23.90
CA GLN A 68 -3.74 -14.33 -23.02
C GLN A 68 -3.16 -15.57 -23.70
N PRO A 69 -1.91 -15.96 -23.39
CA PRO A 69 -1.30 -17.16 -23.93
C PRO A 69 -1.83 -18.45 -23.26
N VAL A 70 -3.12 -18.46 -22.87
CA VAL A 70 -3.79 -19.58 -22.22
C VAL A 70 -4.14 -20.61 -23.28
N ASP A 71 -3.83 -21.88 -23.00
CA ASP A 71 -4.13 -22.96 -23.94
C ASP A 71 -5.65 -23.18 -24.04
N PRO A 72 -6.18 -23.54 -25.23
CA PRO A 72 -7.60 -23.87 -25.40
C PRO A 72 -8.07 -24.95 -24.41
N TRP A 73 -9.32 -24.84 -23.99
CA TRP A 73 -9.91 -25.81 -23.07
C TRP A 73 -11.19 -26.42 -23.66
N SER A 74 -11.24 -27.75 -23.64
CA SER A 74 -12.39 -28.54 -24.07
C SER A 74 -12.89 -29.37 -22.90
N HIS A 75 -14.15 -29.15 -22.54
CA HIS A 75 -14.88 -29.83 -21.48
C HIS A 75 -16.31 -30.09 -21.96
N ASP A 76 -16.97 -31.12 -21.44
CA ASP A 76 -18.31 -31.51 -21.91
C ASP A 76 -19.34 -30.36 -21.86
N SER A 77 -19.18 -29.46 -20.88
CA SER A 77 -20.04 -28.28 -20.67
C SER A 77 -19.45 -26.96 -21.19
N TYR A 78 -18.18 -26.91 -21.56
CA TYR A 78 -17.47 -25.66 -21.88
C TYR A 78 -16.47 -25.84 -23.02
N ARG A 79 -16.45 -24.92 -23.97
CA ARG A 79 -15.46 -24.91 -25.06
C ARG A 79 -14.92 -23.51 -25.27
N MET A 80 -13.61 -23.36 -25.06
CA MET A 80 -12.89 -22.10 -25.26
C MET A 80 -11.73 -22.32 -26.23
N GLU A 81 -11.87 -21.80 -27.44
CA GLU A 81 -10.81 -21.77 -28.46
C GLU A 81 -9.81 -20.63 -28.21
N SER A 82 -10.27 -19.58 -27.53
CA SER A 82 -9.45 -18.51 -26.96
C SER A 82 -10.05 -18.12 -25.60
N ALA A 83 -9.20 -17.71 -24.67
CA ALA A 83 -9.60 -17.27 -23.34
C ALA A 83 -8.96 -15.89 -23.05
N PRO A 84 -9.45 -14.80 -23.68
CA PRO A 84 -8.99 -13.46 -23.33
C PRO A 84 -9.31 -13.13 -21.87
N LEU A 85 -8.51 -12.24 -21.28
CA LEU A 85 -8.94 -11.52 -20.08
C LEU A 85 -9.86 -10.37 -20.50
N PHE A 86 -10.83 -10.05 -19.66
CA PHE A 86 -11.62 -8.83 -19.81
C PHE A 86 -11.13 -7.77 -18.83
N ARG A 87 -11.26 -6.51 -19.22
CA ARG A 87 -11.01 -5.36 -18.34
C ARG A 87 -12.21 -4.44 -18.33
N ILE A 88 -12.53 -3.92 -17.14
CA ILE A 88 -13.44 -2.80 -16.97
C ILE A 88 -12.66 -1.70 -16.25
N TYR A 89 -12.43 -0.61 -16.96
CA TYR A 89 -11.88 0.62 -16.39
C TYR A 89 -13.02 1.43 -15.80
N PHE A 90 -12.81 2.01 -14.62
CA PHE A 90 -13.81 2.84 -13.96
C PHE A 90 -13.17 4.05 -13.28
N GLY A 91 -13.91 5.16 -13.24
CA GLY A 91 -13.51 6.36 -12.52
C GLY A 91 -14.71 7.21 -12.15
N ALA A 92 -14.70 7.77 -10.94
CA ALA A 92 -15.71 8.71 -10.47
C ALA A 92 -15.67 9.98 -11.33
N LYS A 93 -16.85 10.52 -11.65
CA LYS A 93 -16.99 11.83 -12.30
C LYS A 93 -17.13 12.93 -11.26
N ASP A 94 -16.20 12.95 -10.30
CA ASP A 94 -16.08 13.98 -9.28
C ASP A 94 -15.31 15.21 -9.81
N ASP A 95 -15.03 16.16 -8.94
CA ASP A 95 -14.34 17.42 -9.28
C ASP A 95 -12.92 17.20 -9.82
N LEU A 96 -12.30 16.04 -9.57
CA LEU A 96 -10.97 15.68 -10.07
C LEU A 96 -11.01 14.89 -11.39
N TYR A 97 -12.20 14.65 -11.94
CA TYR A 97 -12.35 13.93 -13.20
C TYR A 97 -11.86 14.74 -14.40
N ASP A 98 -10.96 14.16 -15.18
CA ASP A 98 -10.30 14.82 -16.31
C ASP A 98 -11.13 14.83 -17.61
N GLY A 99 -12.40 14.41 -17.55
CA GLY A 99 -13.32 14.34 -18.68
C GLY A 99 -12.97 13.27 -19.73
N LYS A 100 -11.90 12.49 -19.51
CA LYS A 100 -11.44 11.46 -20.45
C LYS A 100 -12.17 10.14 -20.23
N PRO A 101 -12.32 9.30 -21.27
CA PRO A 101 -12.77 7.93 -21.10
C PRO A 101 -12.03 7.21 -19.96
N ALA A 102 -12.69 6.32 -19.23
CA ALA A 102 -12.12 5.68 -18.04
C ALA A 102 -10.79 4.95 -18.32
N ASP A 103 -10.62 4.38 -19.53
CA ASP A 103 -9.39 3.72 -19.96
C ASP A 103 -8.21 4.69 -20.23
N GLN A 104 -8.49 5.99 -20.34
CA GLN A 104 -7.52 7.07 -20.60
C GLN A 104 -7.44 8.11 -19.48
N SER A 105 -8.38 8.07 -18.54
CA SER A 105 -8.43 8.95 -17.38
C SER A 105 -7.31 8.63 -16.39
N LYS A 106 -6.85 9.65 -15.66
CA LYS A 106 -5.98 9.46 -14.48
C LYS A 106 -6.61 8.58 -13.40
N LYS A 107 -7.95 8.49 -13.34
CA LYS A 107 -8.70 7.67 -12.37
C LYS A 107 -8.26 7.92 -10.92
N VAL A 108 -8.25 9.18 -10.48
CA VAL A 108 -7.83 9.56 -9.12
C VAL A 108 -8.65 8.82 -8.06
N ARG A 109 -9.98 8.75 -8.25
CA ARG A 109 -10.88 7.82 -7.59
C ARG A 109 -11.45 6.87 -8.62
N GLY A 110 -10.96 5.63 -8.63
CA GLY A 110 -11.18 4.72 -9.74
C GLY A 110 -10.15 3.61 -9.81
N GLY A 111 -10.20 2.85 -10.89
CA GLY A 111 -9.38 1.66 -11.02
C GLY A 111 -9.68 0.81 -12.25
N THR A 112 -9.26 -0.44 -12.16
CA THR A 112 -9.47 -1.46 -13.19
C THR A 112 -9.94 -2.76 -12.53
N MET A 113 -11.00 -3.36 -13.10
CA MET A 113 -11.35 -4.75 -12.85
C MET A 113 -10.75 -5.61 -13.95
N THR A 114 -10.00 -6.64 -13.62
CA THR A 114 -9.55 -7.65 -14.57
C THR A 114 -10.24 -8.97 -14.30
N ILE A 115 -10.98 -9.47 -15.29
CA ILE A 115 -11.79 -10.68 -15.18
C ILE A 115 -11.15 -11.80 -15.99
N ARG A 116 -10.92 -12.93 -15.33
CA ARG A 116 -10.22 -14.08 -15.92
C ARG A 116 -11.02 -15.37 -15.69
N PRO A 117 -11.17 -16.20 -16.71
CA PRO A 117 -11.73 -17.53 -16.52
C PRO A 117 -10.66 -18.44 -15.91
N ARG A 118 -11.06 -19.32 -15.00
CA ARG A 118 -10.17 -20.30 -14.36
C ARG A 118 -10.81 -21.68 -14.41
N TRP A 119 -9.98 -22.71 -14.54
CA TRP A 119 -10.41 -24.10 -14.53
C TRP A 119 -9.29 -25.04 -14.05
N PRO A 120 -9.63 -26.28 -13.62
CA PRO A 120 -8.63 -27.25 -13.18
C PRO A 120 -7.61 -27.56 -14.27
N ASN A 121 -6.34 -27.71 -13.88
CA ASN A 121 -5.23 -28.05 -14.77
C ASN A 121 -4.98 -27.05 -15.92
N MET A 122 -5.32 -25.77 -15.71
CA MET A 122 -5.09 -24.71 -16.68
C MET A 122 -3.60 -24.58 -17.07
N THR A 123 -3.33 -24.55 -18.37
CA THR A 123 -1.98 -24.39 -18.93
C THR A 123 -1.89 -23.18 -19.85
N LYS A 124 -0.66 -22.77 -20.13
CA LYS A 124 -0.29 -21.71 -21.05
C LYS A 124 0.90 -22.14 -21.91
N ASP A 125 1.14 -21.42 -22.99
CA ASP A 125 2.34 -21.58 -23.82
C ASP A 125 2.56 -23.05 -24.28
N GLY A 126 1.49 -23.78 -24.60
CA GLY A 126 1.57 -25.16 -25.09
C GLY A 126 1.82 -26.22 -24.02
N GLY A 127 1.30 -26.03 -22.80
CA GLY A 127 1.30 -27.05 -21.74
C GLY A 127 1.98 -26.66 -20.42
N THR A 128 2.47 -25.43 -20.28
CA THR A 128 3.04 -24.96 -19.01
C THR A 128 1.92 -24.69 -18.00
N LYS A 129 1.93 -25.39 -16.85
CA LYS A 129 0.93 -25.16 -15.79
C LYS A 129 0.97 -23.71 -15.30
N ILE A 130 -0.19 -23.08 -15.23
CA ILE A 130 -0.34 -21.74 -14.64
C ILE A 130 -0.24 -21.87 -13.10
N ARG A 131 0.62 -21.05 -12.48
CA ARG A 131 0.80 -20.99 -11.03
C ARG A 131 -0.07 -19.88 -10.42
N GLY A 132 -0.32 -19.95 -9.11
CA GLY A 132 -1.08 -18.93 -8.38
C GLY A 132 -2.58 -18.92 -8.68
N VAL A 133 -3.10 -19.97 -9.30
CA VAL A 133 -4.53 -20.16 -9.57
C VAL A 133 -5.05 -21.22 -8.60
N PRO A 134 -5.99 -20.88 -7.70
CA PRO A 134 -6.65 -21.85 -6.83
C PRO A 134 -7.29 -22.98 -7.64
N ASP A 135 -7.08 -24.23 -7.21
CA ASP A 135 -7.78 -25.38 -7.79
C ASP A 135 -9.03 -25.67 -6.95
N LEU A 136 -10.18 -25.28 -7.46
CA LEU A 136 -11.47 -25.52 -6.82
C LEU A 136 -12.13 -26.84 -7.27
N GLY A 137 -11.44 -27.64 -8.10
CA GLY A 137 -12.01 -28.84 -8.73
C GLY A 137 -13.11 -28.56 -9.76
N LYS A 138 -13.45 -27.28 -9.99
CA LYS A 138 -14.45 -26.82 -10.96
C LYS A 138 -14.03 -25.48 -11.59
N PRO A 139 -14.60 -25.11 -12.74
CA PRO A 139 -14.38 -23.79 -13.33
C PRO A 139 -14.97 -22.67 -12.49
N TYR A 140 -14.40 -21.47 -12.60
CA TYR A 140 -14.83 -20.27 -11.89
C TYR A 140 -14.29 -19.01 -12.59
N ILE A 141 -14.70 -17.84 -12.11
CA ILE A 141 -14.14 -16.55 -12.54
C ILE A 141 -13.35 -15.90 -11.41
N ASP A 142 -12.23 -15.28 -11.80
CA ASP A 142 -11.38 -14.46 -10.95
C ASP A 142 -11.55 -12.99 -11.38
N VAL A 143 -12.09 -12.17 -10.48
CA VAL A 143 -12.27 -10.73 -10.68
C VAL A 143 -11.28 -10.00 -9.77
N GLN A 144 -10.18 -9.54 -10.36
CA GLN A 144 -9.19 -8.72 -9.66
C GLN A 144 -9.58 -7.25 -9.76
N VAL A 145 -9.76 -6.57 -8.63
CA VAL A 145 -10.06 -5.14 -8.54
C VAL A 145 -8.84 -4.41 -8.01
N GLN A 146 -8.27 -3.54 -8.84
CA GLN A 146 -7.16 -2.65 -8.49
C GLN A 146 -7.66 -1.21 -8.54
N ALA A 147 -7.78 -0.56 -7.39
CA ALA A 147 -8.45 0.74 -7.30
C ALA A 147 -7.94 1.61 -6.16
N SER A 148 -8.20 2.91 -6.28
CA SER A 148 -7.79 3.94 -5.33
C SER A 148 -8.97 4.79 -4.86
N ASN A 149 -8.91 5.25 -3.61
CA ASN A 149 -9.83 6.20 -2.97
C ASN A 149 -11.29 5.70 -2.92
N ILE A 150 -11.48 4.40 -2.71
CA ILE A 150 -12.79 3.76 -2.49
C ILE A 150 -12.70 2.98 -1.19
N GLU A 151 -13.72 3.08 -0.34
CA GLU A 151 -13.82 2.27 0.88
C GLU A 151 -13.74 0.78 0.51
N HIS A 152 -12.77 0.07 1.08
CA HIS A 152 -12.41 -1.30 0.67
C HIS A 152 -13.60 -2.27 0.76
N SER A 153 -14.45 -2.10 1.77
CA SER A 153 -15.67 -2.91 2.01
C SER A 153 -16.69 -2.82 0.85
N ARG A 154 -16.62 -1.78 0.01
CA ARG A 154 -17.57 -1.51 -1.07
C ARG A 154 -17.23 -2.24 -2.37
N TYR A 155 -16.09 -2.92 -2.44
CA TYR A 155 -15.60 -3.51 -3.69
C TYR A 155 -16.53 -4.61 -4.25
N PRO A 156 -17.19 -5.46 -3.44
CA PRO A 156 -18.19 -6.41 -3.98
C PRO A 156 -19.39 -5.71 -4.64
N GLU A 157 -19.88 -4.62 -4.03
CA GLU A 157 -20.97 -3.81 -4.59
C GLU A 157 -20.53 -3.11 -5.88
N LEU A 158 -19.30 -2.59 -5.91
CA LEU A 158 -18.68 -2.01 -7.09
C LEU A 158 -18.63 -3.01 -8.25
N VAL A 159 -18.18 -4.25 -8.01
CA VAL A 159 -18.16 -5.32 -9.03
C VAL A 159 -19.57 -5.59 -9.57
N ARG A 160 -20.56 -5.79 -8.69
CA ARG A 160 -21.96 -6.03 -9.10
C ARG A 160 -22.51 -4.90 -9.96
N THR A 161 -22.27 -3.66 -9.53
CA THR A 161 -22.81 -2.46 -10.18
C THR A 161 -22.18 -2.22 -11.54
N ALA A 162 -20.85 -2.40 -11.64
CA ALA A 162 -20.14 -2.28 -12.91
C ALA A 162 -20.56 -3.35 -13.92
N MET A 163 -20.76 -4.60 -13.47
CA MET A 163 -21.23 -5.69 -14.34
C MET A 163 -22.65 -5.45 -14.83
N ALA A 164 -23.55 -5.00 -13.95
CA ALA A 164 -24.93 -4.67 -14.30
C ALA A 164 -25.02 -3.54 -15.32
N ALA A 165 -24.10 -2.56 -15.29
CA ALA A 165 -24.04 -1.47 -16.26
C ALA A 165 -23.71 -1.93 -17.69
N PHE A 166 -23.12 -3.13 -17.85
CA PHE A 166 -22.90 -3.81 -19.12
C PHE A 166 -23.92 -4.94 -19.37
N ASP A 167 -25.10 -4.87 -18.74
CA ASP A 167 -26.19 -5.85 -18.87
C ASP A 167 -25.82 -7.29 -18.44
N ILE A 168 -24.80 -7.43 -17.60
CA ILE A 168 -24.42 -8.72 -17.00
C ILE A 168 -25.11 -8.84 -15.65
N SER A 169 -25.80 -9.96 -15.42
CA SER A 169 -26.58 -10.17 -14.20
C SER A 169 -25.73 -10.08 -12.93
N HIS A 170 -26.16 -9.26 -11.98
CA HIS A 170 -25.50 -9.08 -10.68
C HIS A 170 -25.39 -10.36 -9.85
N ARG A 171 -26.33 -11.31 -10.05
CA ARG A 171 -26.41 -12.58 -9.30
C ARG A 171 -25.12 -13.38 -9.35
N TYR A 172 -24.40 -13.25 -10.47
CA TYR A 172 -23.11 -13.90 -10.69
C TYR A 172 -22.00 -13.44 -9.72
N PHE A 173 -22.22 -12.32 -9.03
CA PHE A 173 -21.22 -11.64 -8.21
C PHE A 173 -21.75 -11.34 -6.79
N GLU A 174 -22.73 -12.10 -6.30
CA GLU A 174 -23.31 -11.89 -4.97
C GLU A 174 -22.38 -12.33 -3.85
N GLU A 175 -21.91 -13.58 -3.91
CA GLU A 175 -21.12 -14.21 -2.84
C GLU A 175 -19.72 -14.58 -3.33
N PRO A 176 -18.68 -13.82 -2.97
CA PRO A 176 -17.31 -14.23 -3.20
C PRO A 176 -17.00 -15.52 -2.43
N HIS A 177 -16.29 -16.45 -3.08
CA HIS A 177 -15.81 -17.68 -2.47
C HIS A 177 -14.81 -17.37 -1.34
N GLU A 178 -14.70 -18.27 -0.35
CA GLU A 178 -13.73 -18.20 0.76
C GLU A 178 -12.25 -18.10 0.33
N MET A 179 -11.95 -18.40 -0.93
CA MET A 179 -10.59 -18.32 -1.48
C MET A 179 -10.26 -16.93 -2.01
N SER A 180 -11.24 -16.03 -2.09
CA SER A 180 -11.05 -14.61 -2.39
C SER A 180 -10.04 -14.02 -1.42
N ASN A 181 -9.11 -13.22 -1.93
CA ASN A 181 -7.96 -12.77 -1.17
C ASN A 181 -7.57 -11.34 -1.51
N ILE A 182 -6.83 -10.75 -0.61
CA ILE A 182 -6.35 -9.38 -0.66
C ILE A 182 -4.86 -9.44 -0.98
N ASN A 183 -4.42 -8.71 -2.00
CA ASN A 183 -3.02 -8.57 -2.37
C ASN A 183 -2.39 -7.31 -1.81
N ASP A 184 -3.16 -6.23 -1.74
CA ASP A 184 -2.71 -4.91 -1.29
C ASP A 184 -3.86 -4.15 -0.60
N LEU A 185 -3.55 -3.42 0.47
CA LEU A 185 -4.42 -2.44 1.13
C LEU A 185 -3.56 -1.29 1.65
N ALA A 186 -4.03 -0.06 1.46
CA ALA A 186 -3.44 1.12 2.08
C ALA A 186 -4.48 1.98 2.81
N ARG A 187 -4.09 2.47 3.98
CA ARG A 187 -4.85 3.39 4.82
C ARG A 187 -3.98 4.60 5.12
N TYR A 188 -4.54 5.80 5.13
CA TYR A 188 -3.76 7.01 5.37
C TYR A 188 -4.52 8.08 6.14
N VAL A 189 -3.76 8.98 6.74
CA VAL A 189 -4.19 10.30 7.17
C VAL A 189 -3.35 11.35 6.46
N ARG A 190 -3.89 12.55 6.25
CA ARG A 190 -3.12 13.66 5.69
C ARG A 190 -2.72 14.63 6.79
N VAL A 191 -1.42 14.71 7.04
CA VAL A 191 -0.84 15.49 8.11
C VAL A 191 -0.36 16.81 7.53
N ARG A 192 -0.66 17.93 8.19
CA ARG A 192 -0.13 19.23 7.80
C ARG A 192 1.39 19.16 7.78
N ARG A 193 1.97 19.54 6.66
CA ARG A 193 3.43 19.68 6.45
C ARG A 193 4.19 20.31 7.64
N SER A 194 3.62 21.33 8.28
CA SER A 194 4.23 22.01 9.45
C SER A 194 4.27 21.16 10.73
N LYS A 195 3.53 20.05 10.77
CA LYS A 195 3.41 19.13 11.91
C LYS A 195 3.98 17.75 11.62
N SER A 196 4.29 17.42 10.36
CA SER A 196 4.66 16.06 9.99
C SER A 196 6.10 15.67 10.29
N SER A 197 6.97 16.62 10.65
CA SER A 197 8.40 16.36 10.86
C SER A 197 8.70 15.29 11.91
N PRO A 198 7.99 15.19 13.06
CA PRO A 198 8.28 14.18 14.07
C PRO A 198 8.13 12.74 13.56
N LEU A 199 7.27 12.49 12.55
CA LEU A 199 7.11 11.16 11.96
C LEU A 199 8.37 10.67 11.23
N HIS A 200 9.05 11.59 10.54
CA HIS A 200 10.14 11.28 9.60
C HIS A 200 11.50 11.86 10.03
N ALA A 201 11.59 12.40 11.24
CA ALA A 201 12.86 12.85 11.81
C ALA A 201 13.81 11.65 11.99
N ALA A 202 15.11 11.92 12.16
CA ALA A 202 16.10 10.88 12.37
C ALA A 202 15.83 10.03 13.64
N ASP A 203 15.18 10.64 14.64
CA ASP A 203 14.67 10.03 15.86
C ASP A 203 13.15 9.76 15.82
N GLY A 204 12.51 9.99 14.67
CA GLY A 204 11.10 9.71 14.45
C GLY A 204 10.80 8.21 14.42
N PRO A 205 9.53 7.81 14.65
CA PRO A 205 9.15 6.42 14.73
C PRO A 205 9.40 5.61 13.45
N ILE A 206 9.38 6.24 12.26
CA ILE A 206 9.68 5.54 11.00
C ILE A 206 11.16 5.12 10.97
N ALA A 207 12.08 6.01 11.34
CA ALA A 207 13.51 5.71 11.42
C ALA A 207 13.81 4.71 12.54
N ARG A 208 13.27 4.93 13.76
CA ARG A 208 13.50 4.03 14.91
C ARG A 208 12.90 2.64 14.75
N THR A 209 11.89 2.47 13.91
CA THR A 209 11.40 1.13 13.55
C THR A 209 12.46 0.33 12.81
N HIS A 210 13.29 0.98 11.98
CA HIS A 210 14.43 0.29 11.37
C HIS A 210 15.43 -0.20 12.43
N ALA A 211 15.66 0.59 13.48
CA ALA A 211 16.56 0.28 14.60
C ALA A 211 16.14 -0.98 15.39
N VAL A 212 14.85 -1.11 15.73
CA VAL A 212 14.29 -2.33 16.36
C VAL A 212 14.63 -3.59 15.55
N LEU A 213 14.62 -3.48 14.23
CA LEU A 213 14.88 -4.59 13.31
C LEU A 213 16.37 -4.93 13.18
N GLU A 214 17.29 -4.08 13.64
CA GLU A 214 18.75 -4.35 13.63
C GLU A 214 19.14 -5.50 14.59
N ALA A 215 18.35 -5.71 15.64
CA ALA A 215 18.67 -6.62 16.73
C ALA A 215 18.55 -8.13 16.36
N GLY A 216 18.00 -8.47 15.18
CA GLY A 216 18.00 -9.84 14.66
C GLY A 216 18.31 -9.88 13.17
N GLN A 217 19.31 -10.65 12.76
CA GLN A 217 19.78 -10.74 11.36
C GLN A 217 18.88 -11.57 10.42
N GLU A 218 17.64 -11.86 10.82
CA GLU A 218 16.69 -12.66 10.04
C GLU A 218 15.47 -11.81 9.65
N GLY A 219 14.88 -12.12 8.48
CA GLY A 219 13.71 -11.43 7.94
C GLY A 219 14.01 -10.44 6.81
N TYR A 220 12.96 -9.88 6.21
CA TYR A 220 13.05 -8.82 5.21
C TYR A 220 12.87 -7.46 5.89
N ARG A 221 13.81 -6.55 5.67
CA ARG A 221 13.71 -5.15 6.11
C ARG A 221 14.13 -4.20 5.01
N LYS A 222 13.44 -3.08 4.92
CA LYS A 222 13.75 -1.98 4.00
C LYS A 222 13.49 -0.67 4.70
N HIS A 223 14.48 0.22 4.67
CA HIS A 223 14.34 1.62 5.08
C HIS A 223 14.84 2.50 3.95
N VAL A 224 14.08 3.55 3.64
CA VAL A 224 14.44 4.53 2.60
C VAL A 224 14.15 5.92 3.12
N GLU A 225 15.13 6.80 2.96
CA GLU A 225 15.02 8.23 3.23
C GLU A 225 15.41 9.01 1.97
N ASP A 226 14.44 9.70 1.38
CA ASP A 226 14.66 10.68 0.33
C ASP A 226 14.27 12.07 0.86
N HIS A 227 15.25 12.96 0.86
CA HIS A 227 15.13 14.36 1.24
C HIS A 227 15.54 15.31 0.11
N THR A 228 15.69 14.78 -1.11
CA THR A 228 16.31 15.51 -2.24
C THR A 228 15.44 16.64 -2.78
N LYS A 229 14.11 16.47 -2.79
CA LYS A 229 13.17 17.52 -3.21
C LYS A 229 12.83 18.47 -2.06
N ILE A 230 12.48 17.91 -0.91
CA ILE A 230 12.19 18.60 0.35
C ILE A 230 12.49 17.66 1.53
N PRO A 231 12.73 18.18 2.76
CA PRO A 231 12.84 17.34 3.95
C PRO A 231 11.62 16.45 4.12
N GLY A 232 11.85 15.16 4.35
CA GLY A 232 10.81 14.14 4.41
C GLY A 232 10.09 13.88 3.09
N TYR A 233 10.69 14.14 1.92
CA TYR A 233 10.02 13.93 0.63
C TYR A 233 9.43 12.53 0.50
N PHE A 234 10.21 11.51 0.84
CA PHE A 234 9.73 10.12 0.93
C PHE A 234 10.55 9.38 2.00
N VAL A 235 9.91 9.00 3.10
CA VAL A 235 10.53 8.22 4.18
C VAL A 235 9.66 7.01 4.47
N THR A 236 10.25 5.82 4.44
CA THR A 236 9.51 4.58 4.62
C THR A 236 10.32 3.51 5.33
N THR A 237 9.63 2.72 6.15
CA THR A 237 10.15 1.49 6.73
C THR A 237 9.19 0.33 6.46
N THR A 238 9.74 -0.86 6.20
CA THR A 238 8.98 -2.09 5.98
C THR A 238 9.34 -3.13 7.02
N ILE A 239 8.30 -3.73 7.61
CA ILE A 239 8.39 -4.90 8.49
C ILE A 239 7.69 -6.09 7.86
N ASP A 240 8.18 -7.29 8.13
CA ASP A 240 7.53 -8.55 7.77
C ASP A 240 6.61 -9.06 8.89
N ASP A 241 5.92 -10.18 8.64
CA ASP A 241 4.98 -10.80 9.58
C ASP A 241 5.61 -11.14 10.93
N SER A 242 6.87 -11.58 10.92
CA SER A 242 7.58 -12.00 12.14
C SER A 242 7.85 -10.83 13.09
N ARG A 243 7.89 -9.61 12.55
CA ARG A 243 8.19 -8.37 13.26
C ARG A 243 6.96 -7.53 13.55
N ALA A 244 5.82 -7.84 12.94
CA ALA A 244 4.58 -7.10 13.15
C ALA A 244 4.22 -6.98 14.64
N SER A 245 4.37 -8.08 15.40
CA SER A 245 4.09 -8.10 16.84
C SER A 245 5.12 -7.40 17.72
N ASP A 246 6.34 -7.21 17.25
CA ASP A 246 7.41 -6.47 17.96
C ASP A 246 7.08 -4.98 18.01
N ILE A 247 6.44 -4.47 16.96
CA ILE A 247 6.04 -3.06 16.82
C ILE A 247 4.72 -2.78 17.53
N VAL A 248 3.68 -3.57 17.27
CA VAL A 248 2.42 -3.48 18.01
C VAL A 248 2.01 -4.88 18.42
N SER A 249 2.01 -5.15 19.72
CA SER A 249 1.65 -6.46 20.27
C SER A 249 0.39 -7.02 19.61
N GLY A 250 0.43 -8.27 19.14
CA GLY A 250 -0.73 -8.97 18.56
C GLY A 250 -1.06 -8.64 17.10
N HIS A 251 -0.35 -7.69 16.48
CA HIS A 251 -0.32 -7.55 15.02
C HIS A 251 0.38 -8.75 14.38
N ARG A 252 0.02 -9.06 13.13
CA ARG A 252 0.52 -10.24 12.40
C ARG A 252 0.96 -9.94 10.97
N LEU A 253 0.46 -8.86 10.39
CA LEU A 253 0.69 -8.56 8.98
C LEU A 253 1.99 -7.76 8.82
N GLY A 254 2.84 -8.21 7.91
CA GLY A 254 3.89 -7.40 7.34
C GLY A 254 3.28 -6.16 6.68
N LYS A 255 3.89 -5.00 6.95
CA LYS A 255 3.37 -3.70 6.50
C LYS A 255 4.50 -2.73 6.22
N GLU A 256 4.23 -1.80 5.32
CA GLU A 256 5.08 -0.65 5.03
C GLU A 256 4.44 0.61 5.59
N ILE A 257 5.21 1.37 6.36
CA ILE A 257 4.83 2.64 6.96
C ILE A 257 5.56 3.74 6.20
N LYS A 258 4.80 4.70 5.64
CA LYS A 258 5.32 5.73 4.74
C LYS A 258 4.89 7.11 5.20
N HIS A 259 5.82 8.04 5.09
CA HIS A 259 5.56 9.47 5.02
C HIS A 259 6.02 9.95 3.64
N TYR A 260 5.15 10.59 2.88
CA TYR A 260 5.50 11.02 1.53
C TYR A 260 4.69 12.20 1.01
N TYR A 261 5.29 12.93 0.09
CA TYR A 261 4.65 13.97 -0.68
C TYR A 261 4.29 13.48 -2.09
N PRO A 262 3.36 14.16 -2.80
CA PRO A 262 3.17 13.95 -4.22
C PRO A 262 4.45 14.17 -5.02
N GLU A 263 4.50 13.64 -6.24
CA GLU A 263 5.70 13.65 -7.10
C GLU A 263 6.32 15.05 -7.27
N ASP A 264 5.49 16.09 -7.46
CA ASP A 264 5.95 17.46 -7.68
C ASP A 264 5.46 18.41 -6.57
N PRO A 265 6.01 18.32 -5.35
CA PRO A 265 5.46 19.02 -4.19
C PRO A 265 5.57 20.54 -4.28
N SER A 266 6.48 21.05 -5.12
CA SER A 266 6.67 22.48 -5.35
C SER A 266 5.58 23.12 -6.22
N THR A 267 4.68 22.33 -6.80
CA THR A 267 3.57 22.82 -7.64
C THR A 267 2.33 23.19 -6.85
N PHE A 268 2.28 22.85 -5.57
CA PHE A 268 1.14 23.07 -4.68
C PHE A 268 1.42 24.21 -3.72
N GLU A 269 0.41 25.02 -3.46
CA GLU A 269 0.46 26.12 -2.50
C GLU A 269 0.00 25.65 -1.11
N PRO A 270 0.35 26.34 -0.01
CA PRO A 270 -0.01 25.93 1.35
C PRO A 270 -1.51 25.73 1.63
N GLY A 271 -2.39 26.25 0.77
CA GLY A 271 -3.84 26.03 0.86
C GLY A 271 -4.33 24.76 0.15
N ASP A 272 -3.51 24.16 -0.70
CA ASP A 272 -3.84 22.94 -1.44
C ASP A 272 -3.59 21.71 -0.56
N ALA A 273 -4.53 20.77 -0.51
CA ALA A 273 -4.34 19.55 0.28
C ALA A 273 -3.07 18.77 -0.14
N LEU A 274 -2.76 18.76 -1.44
CA LEU A 274 -1.58 18.10 -2.00
C LEU A 274 -0.24 18.76 -1.62
N TYR A 275 -0.23 19.96 -1.05
CA TYR A 275 0.97 20.55 -0.43
C TYR A 275 1.40 19.79 0.83
N HIS A 276 0.46 19.13 1.49
CA HIS A 276 0.68 18.41 2.73
C HIS A 276 0.95 16.92 2.46
N PRO A 277 1.88 16.28 3.20
CA PRO A 277 2.21 14.88 2.99
C PRO A 277 1.12 13.93 3.47
N LYS A 278 1.13 12.72 2.93
CA LYS A 278 0.38 11.58 3.48
C LYS A 278 1.25 10.84 4.49
N PHE A 279 0.62 10.43 5.59
CA PHE A 279 1.13 9.37 6.45
C PHE A 279 0.28 8.12 6.21
N GLU A 280 0.89 7.08 5.64
CA GLU A 280 0.20 5.90 5.13
C GLU A 280 0.80 4.63 5.70
N VAL A 281 -0.06 3.67 6.01
CA VAL A 281 0.34 2.30 6.32
C VAL A 281 -0.30 1.37 5.30
N SER A 282 0.51 0.47 4.73
CA SER A 282 0.09 -0.41 3.64
C SER A 282 0.53 -1.86 3.86
N TYR A 283 -0.32 -2.79 3.45
CA TYR A 283 -0.09 -4.22 3.36
C TYR A 283 0.17 -4.58 1.89
N ASP A 284 1.18 -5.40 1.56
CA ASP A 284 1.37 -6.01 0.23
C ASP A 284 1.83 -7.46 0.42
N THR A 285 1.25 -8.40 -0.32
CA THR A 285 1.67 -9.81 -0.40
C THR A 285 3.16 -10.06 -0.62
N LYS A 286 3.90 -9.10 -1.20
CA LYS A 286 5.36 -9.19 -1.35
C LYS A 286 6.13 -9.05 -0.03
N ARG A 287 5.47 -8.59 1.03
CA ARG A 287 6.04 -8.29 2.35
C ARG A 287 5.54 -9.23 3.45
N THR A 288 4.61 -10.13 3.12
CA THR A 288 3.97 -11.06 4.03
C THR A 288 4.06 -12.47 3.45
N ASP A 289 4.16 -13.48 4.31
CA ASP A 289 4.09 -14.88 3.92
C ASP A 289 2.63 -15.39 3.98
N GLU A 290 1.74 -14.67 4.67
CA GLU A 290 0.34 -15.05 4.85
C GLU A 290 -0.58 -14.46 3.77
N THR A 291 -1.48 -15.30 3.25
CA THR A 291 -2.56 -14.84 2.37
C THR A 291 -3.69 -14.27 3.21
N VAL A 292 -3.92 -12.96 3.13
CA VAL A 292 -5.08 -12.33 3.76
C VAL A 292 -6.33 -12.64 2.95
N ARG A 293 -7.29 -13.33 3.56
CA ARG A 293 -8.58 -13.65 2.93
C ARG A 293 -9.49 -12.42 2.96
N TRP A 294 -10.39 -12.34 1.98
CA TRP A 294 -11.41 -11.29 1.94
C TRP A 294 -12.25 -11.25 3.23
N SER A 295 -12.55 -12.43 3.81
CA SER A 295 -13.25 -12.55 5.09
C SER A 295 -12.53 -11.93 6.28
N ASP A 296 -11.22 -11.64 6.15
CA ASP A 296 -10.40 -11.01 7.18
C ASP A 296 -10.12 -9.53 6.90
N LEU A 297 -10.81 -8.90 5.93
CA LEU A 297 -10.66 -7.48 5.59
C LEU A 297 -10.69 -6.58 6.83
N ASP A 298 -11.72 -6.73 7.66
CA ASP A 298 -11.91 -5.85 8.83
C ASP A 298 -10.75 -5.97 9.83
N LYS A 299 -10.15 -7.17 9.95
CA LYS A 299 -8.98 -7.38 10.81
C LYS A 299 -7.75 -6.71 10.20
N ALA A 300 -7.54 -6.87 8.89
CA ALA A 300 -6.42 -6.25 8.19
C ALA A 300 -6.49 -4.72 8.25
N VAL A 301 -7.65 -4.13 7.90
CA VAL A 301 -7.88 -2.69 7.98
C VAL A 301 -7.68 -2.18 9.40
N ARG A 302 -8.22 -2.87 10.41
CA ARG A 302 -8.01 -2.51 11.81
C ARG A 302 -6.53 -2.53 12.19
N GLU A 303 -5.76 -3.51 11.72
CA GLU A 303 -4.34 -3.60 12.01
C GLU A 303 -3.55 -2.45 11.40
N LEU A 304 -3.89 -2.04 10.16
CA LEU A 304 -3.29 -0.86 9.50
C LEU A 304 -3.66 0.43 10.25
N ASP A 305 -4.93 0.60 10.63
CA ASP A 305 -5.39 1.76 11.38
C ASP A 305 -4.73 1.84 12.76
N GLU A 306 -4.63 0.72 13.49
CA GLU A 306 -3.91 0.65 14.76
C GLU A 306 -2.43 1.06 14.59
N ALA A 307 -1.76 0.64 13.52
CA ALA A 307 -0.40 1.08 13.23
C ALA A 307 -0.32 2.60 12.98
N ILE A 308 -1.27 3.18 12.24
CA ILE A 308 -1.35 4.64 12.06
C ILE A 308 -1.43 5.34 13.41
N TYR A 309 -2.36 4.93 14.28
CA TYR A 309 -2.54 5.60 15.57
C TYR A 309 -1.32 5.49 16.47
N ASN A 310 -0.66 4.32 16.52
CA ASN A 310 0.55 4.16 17.34
C ASN A 310 1.68 5.06 16.83
N TYR A 311 1.90 5.14 15.53
CA TYR A 311 2.97 6.00 14.99
C TYR A 311 2.68 7.49 15.16
N LEU A 312 1.41 7.91 15.11
CA LEU A 312 1.02 9.28 15.45
C LEU A 312 1.32 9.55 16.93
N ASP A 313 0.89 8.66 17.83
CA ASP A 313 1.11 8.78 19.27
C ASP A 313 2.60 8.80 19.63
N TRP A 314 3.42 7.91 19.05
CA TRP A 314 4.88 7.88 19.26
C TRP A 314 5.63 9.07 18.65
N ALA A 315 4.97 9.84 17.80
CA ALA A 315 5.46 11.10 17.24
C ALA A 315 4.88 12.32 17.98
N ASP A 316 4.22 12.12 19.12
CA ASP A 316 3.50 13.14 19.89
C ASP A 316 2.44 13.90 19.06
N LEU A 317 1.82 13.21 18.09
CA LEU A 317 0.73 13.73 17.26
C LEU A 317 -0.62 13.21 17.75
N PRO A 318 -1.70 14.01 17.64
CA PRO A 318 -3.03 13.58 18.03
C PRO A 318 -3.51 12.37 17.22
N VAL A 319 -4.20 11.45 17.91
CA VAL A 319 -4.91 10.31 17.30
C VAL A 319 -6.41 10.56 17.10
N ARG A 320 -6.85 11.78 17.39
CA ARG A 320 -8.22 12.30 17.24
C ARG A 320 -8.26 13.36 16.16
N ALA A 321 -9.46 13.73 15.71
CA ALA A 321 -9.60 14.87 14.81
C ALA A 321 -8.99 16.13 15.43
N ASP A 322 -8.09 16.77 14.71
CA ASP A 322 -7.36 17.97 15.11
C ASP A 322 -7.01 18.78 13.86
N GLU A 323 -7.68 19.91 13.66
CA GLU A 323 -7.51 20.74 12.45
C GLU A 323 -6.12 21.40 12.36
N GLU A 324 -5.38 21.44 13.46
CA GLU A 324 -4.00 21.93 13.52
C GLU A 324 -2.99 20.90 13.00
N THR A 325 -3.32 19.61 13.10
CA THR A 325 -2.47 18.49 12.67
C THR A 325 -2.91 17.89 11.36
N PHE A 326 -4.20 17.70 11.17
CA PHE A 326 -4.77 17.07 9.98
C PHE A 326 -5.37 18.10 9.05
N ILE A 327 -5.40 17.76 7.77
CA ILE A 327 -6.07 18.56 6.75
C ILE A 327 -6.84 17.65 5.81
N SER A 328 -8.10 18.00 5.53
CA SER A 328 -8.92 17.26 4.59
C SER A 328 -8.34 17.36 3.18
N ASP A 329 -8.51 16.29 2.40
CA ASP A 329 -8.37 16.33 0.95
C ASP A 329 -9.70 15.90 0.31
N GLU A 330 -9.71 15.65 -0.99
CA GLU A 330 -10.92 15.28 -1.72
C GLU A 330 -11.56 13.98 -1.23
N TYR A 331 -10.82 13.13 -0.51
CA TYR A 331 -11.31 11.82 -0.03
C TYR A 331 -11.11 11.59 1.46
N PHE A 332 -10.15 12.25 2.10
CA PHE A 332 -9.90 12.18 3.53
C PHE A 332 -10.57 13.36 4.25
N ASP A 333 -11.37 13.07 5.28
CA ASP A 333 -12.01 14.06 6.13
C ASP A 333 -11.29 14.17 7.49
N ALA A 334 -10.55 15.27 7.68
CA ALA A 334 -9.81 15.56 8.90
C ALA A 334 -10.69 15.81 10.15
N SER A 335 -12.00 15.99 9.96
CA SER A 335 -12.98 16.15 11.05
C SER A 335 -13.70 14.85 11.42
N SER A 336 -13.57 13.82 10.58
CA SER A 336 -14.27 12.55 10.77
C SER A 336 -13.62 11.74 11.88
N GLU A 337 -14.42 11.38 12.88
CA GLU A 337 -14.02 10.44 13.93
C GLU A 337 -14.93 9.23 13.96
N SER A 338 -14.37 8.06 14.23
CA SER A 338 -15.13 6.86 14.50
C SER A 338 -14.89 6.33 15.90
N HIS A 339 -15.96 5.81 16.49
CA HIS A 339 -15.89 5.14 17.78
C HIS A 339 -15.38 3.70 17.59
N ARG A 340 -14.23 3.39 18.18
CA ARG A 340 -13.57 2.09 18.01
C ARG A 340 -12.74 1.72 19.23
N SER A 341 -12.47 0.42 19.36
CA SER A 341 -11.49 -0.10 20.31
C SER A 341 -10.17 -0.32 19.58
N VAL A 342 -9.17 0.49 19.92
CA VAL A 342 -7.84 0.51 19.29
C VAL A 342 -6.80 -0.05 20.25
N LYS A 343 -5.80 -0.74 19.72
CA LYS A 343 -4.63 -1.16 20.49
C LYS A 343 -3.53 -0.11 20.40
N LEU A 344 -3.55 0.85 21.32
CA LEU A 344 -2.40 1.73 21.58
C LEU A 344 -1.44 1.04 22.54
N VAL A 345 -0.15 1.09 22.25
CA VAL A 345 0.93 0.55 23.08
C VAL A 345 1.99 1.62 23.30
N ASP A 346 2.66 1.55 24.45
CA ASP A 346 3.84 2.38 24.71
C ASP A 346 4.88 2.14 23.62
N CYS A 347 5.58 3.19 23.18
CA CYS A 347 6.57 3.12 22.11
C CYS A 347 7.64 2.05 22.41
N PRO A 348 7.69 0.94 21.66
CA PRO A 348 8.69 -0.11 21.90
C PRO A 348 10.01 0.16 21.17
N LEU A 349 10.09 1.28 20.44
CA LEU A 349 11.24 1.64 19.61
C LEU A 349 12.37 2.20 20.51
N PRO A 350 13.64 1.80 20.29
CA PRO A 350 14.76 2.25 21.11
C PRO A 350 15.00 3.74 20.91
N ASP A 351 15.52 4.42 21.92
CA ASP A 351 15.93 5.81 21.77
C ASP A 351 17.23 5.89 20.95
N VAL A 352 17.39 6.96 20.17
CA VAL A 352 18.57 7.14 19.30
C VAL A 352 19.87 7.25 20.09
N GLU A 353 19.79 7.71 21.35
CA GLU A 353 20.95 7.75 22.26
C GLU A 353 21.51 6.34 22.51
N ASP A 354 20.66 5.32 22.64
CA ASP A 354 21.07 3.93 22.87
C ASP A 354 21.83 3.36 21.65
N GLU A 355 21.48 3.77 20.43
CA GLU A 355 22.18 3.38 19.20
C GLU A 355 23.49 4.14 19.00
N GLN A 356 23.56 5.43 19.33
CA GLN A 356 24.84 6.13 19.30
C GLN A 356 25.80 5.51 20.31
N GLU A 357 25.33 5.15 21.51
CA GLU A 357 26.16 4.47 22.50
C GLU A 357 26.58 3.06 22.00
N HIS A 358 25.70 2.31 21.33
CA HIS A 358 26.03 1.00 20.75
C HIS A 358 26.98 1.05 19.53
N VAL A 359 26.84 2.05 18.65
CA VAL A 359 27.75 2.29 17.50
C VAL A 359 29.11 2.78 17.99
N VAL A 360 29.13 3.67 18.99
CA VAL A 360 30.35 4.12 19.67
C VAL A 360 31.03 2.94 20.37
N MET A 361 30.29 2.11 21.11
CA MET A 361 30.82 0.90 21.76
C MET A 361 31.32 -0.15 20.75
N ARG A 362 30.66 -0.33 19.59
CA ARG A 362 31.16 -1.20 18.50
C ARG A 362 32.43 -0.65 17.85
N LEU A 363 32.53 0.66 17.66
CA LEU A 363 33.77 1.31 17.20
C LEU A 363 34.89 1.15 18.23
N TRP A 364 34.58 1.30 19.52
CA TRP A 364 35.53 1.16 20.62
C TRP A 364 35.99 -0.27 20.84
N GLY A 365 35.15 -1.28 20.56
CA GLY A 365 35.48 -2.70 20.71
C GLY A 365 36.58 -3.20 19.78
N ASN A 366 36.82 -2.53 18.64
CA ASN A 366 37.76 -2.97 17.59
C ASN A 366 38.90 -1.99 17.29
N THR A 367 39.08 -0.93 18.08
CA THR A 367 40.08 0.12 17.83
C THR A 367 41.33 -0.03 18.70
N LEU A 368 42.50 0.29 18.14
CA LEU A 368 43.73 0.46 18.92
C LEU A 368 43.58 1.69 19.83
N ASP A 369 44.30 1.73 20.96
CA ASP A 369 44.20 2.84 21.92
C ASP A 369 44.48 4.21 21.27
N SER A 370 45.32 4.26 20.24
CA SER A 370 45.58 5.48 19.45
C SER A 370 44.38 5.96 18.64
N ASP A 371 43.52 5.05 18.18
CA ASP A 371 42.32 5.39 17.41
C ASP A 371 41.22 5.88 18.36
N ARG A 372 41.19 5.33 19.58
CA ARG A 372 40.28 5.77 20.65
C ARG A 372 40.57 7.21 21.07
N ASP A 373 41.83 7.54 21.35
CA ASP A 373 42.24 8.90 21.74
C ASP A 373 41.95 9.94 20.64
N LEU A 374 42.03 9.52 19.37
CA LEU A 374 41.78 10.39 18.22
C LEU A 374 40.28 10.60 17.97
N ILE A 375 39.47 9.57 18.17
CA ILE A 375 38.00 9.65 18.11
C ILE A 375 37.47 10.47 19.30
N ASP A 376 37.99 10.28 20.51
CA ASP A 376 37.60 11.04 21.71
C ASP A 376 37.87 12.55 21.53
N SER A 377 39.03 12.88 20.94
CA SER A 377 39.36 14.26 20.56
C SER A 377 38.45 14.85 19.48
N LEU A 378 37.81 14.04 18.63
CA LEU A 378 36.88 14.49 17.58
C LEU A 378 35.46 14.66 18.12
N VAL A 379 35.01 13.76 18.98
CA VAL A 379 33.68 13.75 19.60
C VAL A 379 33.53 14.92 20.59
N THR A 380 34.56 15.20 21.39
CA THR A 380 34.51 16.22 22.44
C THR A 380 34.39 17.67 21.90
N ASP A 381 34.93 17.93 20.70
CA ASP A 381 35.07 19.29 20.18
C ASP A 381 34.00 19.69 19.15
N GLY A 382 33.18 18.75 18.66
CA GLY A 382 32.05 19.01 17.75
C GLY A 382 32.38 19.70 16.43
N GLY A 383 33.68 19.92 16.12
CA GLY A 383 34.18 20.60 14.94
C GLY A 383 34.92 19.68 13.98
N LYS A 384 35.38 20.21 12.84
CA LYS A 384 36.27 19.51 11.88
C LYS A 384 37.72 19.99 12.05
N PRO A 385 38.47 19.54 13.09
CA PRO A 385 39.86 19.94 13.27
C PRO A 385 40.73 19.43 12.12
N THR A 386 41.79 20.18 11.83
CA THR A 386 42.80 19.80 10.85
C THR A 386 43.69 18.68 11.41
N ARG A 387 44.34 17.92 10.53
CA ARG A 387 45.18 16.77 10.90
C ARG A 387 46.39 17.16 11.76
N GLU A 388 46.91 18.38 11.59
CA GLU A 388 48.01 18.89 12.40
C GLU A 388 47.54 19.23 13.82
N GLU A 389 46.32 19.74 13.97
CA GLU A 389 45.71 20.00 15.28
C GLU A 389 45.47 18.70 16.05
N LEU A 390 44.97 17.65 15.39
CA LEU A 390 44.79 16.33 15.99
C LEU A 390 46.10 15.68 16.43
N ALA A 391 47.16 15.79 15.63
CA ALA A 391 48.48 15.28 15.99
C ALA A 391 49.07 16.00 17.21
N ASN A 392 48.92 17.32 17.29
CA ASN A 392 49.38 18.10 18.44
C ASN A 392 48.59 17.80 19.72
N ARG A 393 47.28 17.53 19.60
CA ARG A 393 46.39 17.26 20.75
C ARG A 393 46.57 15.87 21.33
N THR A 394 46.69 14.86 20.46
CA THR A 394 46.84 13.45 20.87
C THR A 394 48.30 13.07 21.16
N GLY A 395 49.27 13.92 20.80
CA GLY A 395 50.70 13.63 20.95
C GLY A 395 51.23 12.61 19.94
N TYR A 396 50.40 12.14 18.99
CA TYR A 396 50.81 11.21 17.96
C TYR A 396 51.46 11.90 16.76
N SER A 397 52.33 11.16 16.06
CA SER A 397 52.95 11.68 14.84
C SER A 397 51.88 11.94 13.77
N TYR A 398 52.07 12.99 12.96
CA TYR A 398 51.18 13.28 11.83
C TYR A 398 50.98 12.07 10.90
N ARG A 399 52.01 11.21 10.77
CA ARG A 399 51.94 9.98 9.97
C ARG A 399 51.02 8.92 10.59
N THR A 400 50.92 8.88 11.91
CA THR A 400 49.99 8.02 12.66
C THR A 400 48.56 8.52 12.50
N VAL A 401 48.32 9.82 12.69
CA VAL A 401 47.00 10.46 12.51
C VAL A 401 46.47 10.35 11.08
N ARG A 402 47.36 10.27 10.08
CA ARG A 402 46.98 10.15 8.67
C ARG A 402 46.54 8.75 8.26
N ARG A 403 47.06 7.72 8.92
CA ARG A 403 46.93 6.32 8.50
C ARG A 403 45.67 5.72 9.11
#